data_AF-A0A0J6SUW9-F1
#
_entry.id   AF-A0A0J6SUW9-F1
#
_cell.length_a   1.000
_cell.length_b   1.000
_cell.length_c   1.000
_cell.angle_alpha   90.00
_cell.angle_beta   90.00
_cell.angle_gamma   90.00
#
_symmetry.space_group_name_H-M   'P 1'
#
loop_
_entity.id
_entity.type
_entity.pdbx_description
1 polymer ?
#
loop_
_entity_poly.entity_id
_entity_poly.type
_entity_poly.pdbx_seq_one_letter_code
_entity_poly.pdbx_strand_id
1 'polypeptide(L)'
;MSKPGTFSKGQSGNPRGRPKGARHKTTVAMEALLEGEGQEITRKAIELAKNGDTVALRLCLERLIPVRKDRPIRFALPPIENPADLTKATSALLAAVAAGDLTPSEAAELGKLVDAHVKAVEAADFAERLAALEAKTGGA
;
A
#
# COMPACT_ATOMS: atom_id res chain seq x y z
N MET A 1 37.03 42.49 10.72
CA MET A 1 35.77 43.22 11.02
C MET A 1 34.78 42.93 9.90
N SER A 2 33.57 42.46 10.20
CA SER A 2 32.52 42.20 9.18
C SER A 2 32.02 43.53 8.60
N LYS A 3 31.71 43.59 7.31
CA LYS A 3 31.13 44.80 6.67
C LYS A 3 29.73 45.04 7.22
N PRO A 4 29.28 46.32 7.35
CA PRO A 4 27.89 46.59 7.72
C PRO A 4 26.95 45.94 6.71
N GLY A 5 26.03 45.10 7.19
CA GLY A 5 25.06 44.37 6.38
C GLY A 5 25.38 42.89 6.10
N THR A 6 26.56 42.38 6.49
CA THR A 6 26.91 40.95 6.33
C THR A 6 27.06 40.24 7.66
N PHE A 7 26.49 39.03 7.77
CA PHE A 7 26.72 38.17 8.92
C PHE A 7 28.20 37.77 9.04
N SER A 8 28.68 37.63 10.28
CA SER A 8 30.03 37.14 10.55
C SER A 8 30.24 35.75 9.95
N LYS A 9 31.41 35.49 9.35
CA LYS A 9 31.75 34.18 8.78
C LYS A 9 31.62 33.11 9.88
N GLY A 10 30.77 32.10 9.65
CA GLY A 10 30.48 31.04 10.61
C GLY A 10 29.29 31.30 11.55
N GLN A 11 28.65 32.46 11.47
CA GLN A 11 27.48 32.81 12.29
C GLN A 11 26.29 33.09 11.38
N SER A 12 25.30 32.20 11.37
CA SER A 12 24.02 32.45 10.71
C SER A 12 23.23 33.50 11.49
N GLY A 13 22.60 34.45 10.80
CA GLY A 13 21.60 35.35 11.39
C GLY A 13 20.34 34.64 11.89
N ASN A 14 20.17 33.36 11.51
CA ASN A 14 19.12 32.49 12.01
C ASN A 14 19.74 31.17 12.51
N PRO A 15 20.24 31.13 13.76
CA PRO A 15 20.92 29.95 14.32
C PRO A 15 19.97 28.75 14.54
N ARG A 16 18.65 28.96 14.60
CA ARG A 16 17.65 27.88 14.69
C ARG A 16 17.20 27.36 13.31
N GLY A 17 17.70 27.95 12.24
CA GLY A 17 17.28 27.62 10.88
C GLY A 17 15.82 28.00 10.60
N ARG A 18 15.36 27.63 9.41
CA ARG A 18 13.95 27.84 9.01
C ARG A 18 13.03 27.05 9.96
N PRO A 19 11.89 27.61 10.42
CA PRO A 19 10.99 26.90 11.32
C PRO A 19 10.56 25.55 10.75
N LYS A 20 10.57 24.50 11.58
CA LYS A 20 10.14 23.16 11.19
C LYS A 20 8.68 23.21 10.73
N GLY A 21 8.41 22.74 9.51
CA GLY A 21 7.07 22.77 8.90
C GLY A 21 6.73 24.05 8.12
N ALA A 22 7.63 25.05 8.07
CA ALA A 22 7.37 26.26 7.27
C ALA A 22 7.30 25.94 5.77
N ARG A 23 6.13 26.06 5.16
CA ARG A 23 5.94 25.92 3.70
C ARG A 23 6.64 27.06 2.94
N HIS A 24 7.09 26.79 1.71
CA HIS A 24 7.73 27.81 0.89
C HIS A 24 6.67 28.80 0.40
N LYS A 25 6.95 30.10 0.48
CA LYS A 25 5.96 31.14 0.10
C LYS A 25 5.45 30.94 -1.34
N THR A 26 6.33 30.53 -2.25
CA THR A 26 5.95 30.19 -3.63
C THR A 26 4.99 29.01 -3.69
N THR A 27 5.20 27.96 -2.89
CA THR A 27 4.30 26.80 -2.87
C THR A 27 2.91 27.20 -2.38
N VAL A 28 2.83 28.02 -1.32
CA VAL A 28 1.54 28.52 -0.81
C VAL A 28 0.83 29.38 -1.85
N ALA A 29 1.56 30.25 -2.55
CA ALA A 29 0.99 31.06 -3.62
C ALA A 29 0.48 30.20 -4.79
N MET A 30 1.23 29.15 -5.17
CA MET A 30 0.81 28.23 -6.23
C MET A 30 -0.40 27.39 -5.82
N GLU A 31 -0.46 26.91 -4.56
CA GLU A 31 -1.63 26.21 -4.01
C GLU A 31 -2.87 27.09 -4.11
N ALA A 32 -2.77 28.37 -3.70
CA ALA A 32 -3.86 29.32 -3.78
C ALA A 32 -4.31 29.62 -5.22
N LEU A 33 -3.38 29.65 -6.19
CA LEU A 33 -3.71 29.82 -7.61
C LEU A 33 -4.38 28.59 -8.22
N LEU A 34 -4.10 27.39 -7.71
CA LEU A 34 -4.65 26.13 -8.21
C LEU A 34 -5.97 25.75 -7.54
N GLU A 35 -6.34 26.43 -6.47
CA GLU A 35 -7.56 26.15 -5.73
C GLU A 35 -8.79 26.46 -6.60
N GLY A 36 -9.61 25.44 -6.87
CA GLY A 36 -10.79 25.54 -7.75
C GLY A 36 -10.52 25.31 -9.24
N GLU A 37 -9.27 25.39 -9.71
CA GLU A 37 -8.90 25.25 -11.12
C GLU A 37 -8.93 23.80 -11.66
N GLY A 38 -9.11 22.81 -10.77
CA GLY A 38 -8.98 21.39 -11.13
C GLY A 38 -9.89 20.97 -12.29
N GLN A 39 -11.13 21.47 -12.36
CA GLN A 39 -12.06 21.12 -13.42
C GLN A 39 -11.65 21.71 -14.78
N GLU A 40 -11.19 22.97 -14.81
CA GLU A 40 -10.78 23.63 -16.05
C GLU A 40 -9.49 23.03 -16.59
N ILE A 41 -8.49 22.81 -15.73
CA ILE A 41 -7.23 22.14 -16.09
C ILE A 41 -7.51 20.75 -16.66
N THR A 42 -8.43 19.98 -16.03
CA THR A 42 -8.80 18.65 -16.51
C THR A 42 -9.45 18.70 -17.88
N ARG A 43 -10.38 19.63 -18.12
CA ARG A 43 -10.98 19.82 -19.46
C ARG A 43 -9.94 20.19 -20.51
N LYS A 44 -9.01 21.08 -20.17
CA LYS A 44 -7.95 21.49 -21.11
C LYS A 44 -7.01 20.33 -21.44
N ALA A 45 -6.64 19.51 -20.45
CA ALA A 45 -5.85 18.31 -20.66
C ALA A 45 -6.55 17.33 -21.62
N ILE A 46 -7.87 17.13 -21.49
CA ILE A 46 -8.65 16.28 -22.41
C ILE A 46 -8.64 16.85 -23.84
N GLU A 47 -8.78 18.16 -24.00
CA GLU A 47 -8.74 18.82 -25.31
C GLU A 47 -7.37 18.65 -25.98
N LEU A 48 -6.28 18.91 -25.24
CA LEU A 48 -4.91 18.71 -25.73
C LEU A 48 -4.66 17.25 -26.12
N ALA A 49 -5.12 16.31 -25.29
CA ALA A 49 -5.02 14.89 -25.59
C ALA A 49 -5.74 14.51 -26.89
N LYS A 50 -6.96 15.04 -27.11
CA LYS A 50 -7.72 14.83 -28.35
C LYS A 50 -7.03 15.43 -29.57
N ASN A 51 -6.27 16.51 -29.39
CA ASN A 51 -5.49 17.16 -30.46
C ASN A 51 -4.12 16.48 -30.70
N GLY A 52 -3.83 15.35 -30.05
CA GLY A 52 -2.63 14.55 -30.30
C GLY A 52 -1.44 14.88 -29.40
N ASP A 53 -1.61 15.67 -28.34
CA ASP A 53 -0.58 15.84 -27.32
C ASP A 53 -0.35 14.52 -26.57
N THR A 54 0.80 13.91 -26.80
CA THR A 54 1.17 12.61 -26.23
C THR A 54 1.34 12.63 -24.70
N VAL A 55 1.72 13.78 -24.13
CA VAL A 55 1.85 13.95 -22.67
C VAL A 55 0.47 14.02 -22.05
N ALA A 56 -0.44 14.81 -22.64
CA ALA A 56 -1.82 14.90 -22.19
C ALA A 56 -2.55 13.54 -22.34
N LEU A 57 -2.33 12.82 -23.45
CA LEU A 57 -2.85 11.47 -23.66
C LEU A 57 -2.40 10.51 -22.57
N ARG A 58 -1.10 10.50 -22.27
CA ARG A 58 -0.56 9.67 -21.18
C ARG A 58 -1.19 10.03 -19.83
N LEU A 59 -1.29 11.32 -19.51
CA LEU A 59 -1.91 11.79 -18.26
C LEU A 59 -3.37 11.36 -18.15
N CYS A 60 -4.13 11.42 -19.25
CA CYS A 60 -5.51 10.95 -19.27
C CYS A 60 -5.59 9.42 -19.14
N LEU A 61 -4.74 8.66 -19.83
CA LEU A 61 -4.72 7.19 -19.78
C LEU A 61 -4.33 6.63 -18.41
N GLU A 62 -3.33 7.22 -17.74
CA GLU A 62 -2.92 6.82 -16.38
C GLU A 62 -4.04 7.00 -15.33
N ARG A 63 -5.05 7.81 -15.64
CA ARG A 63 -6.19 8.13 -14.74
C ARG A 63 -7.42 7.31 -15.12
N LEU A 64 -7.64 7.11 -16.42
CA LEU A 64 -8.72 6.29 -16.95
C LEU A 64 -8.48 4.79 -16.71
N ILE A 65 -7.22 4.37 -16.83
CA ILE A 65 -6.77 3.00 -16.63
C ILE A 65 -5.82 3.03 -15.42
N PRO A 66 -6.36 2.93 -14.18
CA PRO A 66 -5.50 2.75 -13.03
C PRO A 66 -4.63 1.51 -13.26
N VAL A 67 -3.34 1.62 -12.93
CA VAL A 67 -2.43 0.47 -12.87
C VAL A 67 -3.12 -0.57 -11.99
N ARG A 68 -3.56 -1.68 -12.59
CA ARG A 68 -4.36 -2.72 -11.93
C ARG A 68 -3.48 -3.37 -10.87
N LYS A 69 -3.58 -2.91 -9.62
CA LYS A 69 -2.84 -3.47 -8.50
C LYS A 69 -3.55 -4.71 -7.93
N ASP A 70 -4.86 -4.61 -7.67
CA ASP A 70 -5.58 -5.64 -6.91
C ASP A 70 -6.92 -5.99 -7.58
N ARG A 71 -6.91 -6.84 -8.61
CA ARG A 71 -8.16 -7.39 -9.15
C ARG A 71 -8.62 -8.54 -8.25
N PRO A 72 -9.92 -8.63 -7.89
CA PRO A 72 -10.44 -9.82 -7.21
C PRO A 72 -10.16 -11.08 -8.03
N ILE A 73 -9.51 -12.03 -7.38
CA ILE A 73 -9.14 -13.32 -7.95
C ILE A 73 -10.27 -14.31 -7.66
N ARG A 74 -10.70 -15.06 -8.67
CA ARG A 74 -11.68 -16.14 -8.49
C ARG A 74 -10.93 -17.44 -8.23
N PHE A 75 -10.69 -17.73 -6.95
CA PHE A 75 -10.08 -18.96 -6.53
C PHE A 75 -10.95 -19.65 -5.48
N ALA A 76 -11.36 -20.88 -5.74
CA ALA A 76 -12.09 -21.70 -4.79
C ALA A 76 -11.09 -22.32 -3.80
N LEU A 77 -10.82 -21.61 -2.71
CA LEU A 77 -9.96 -22.11 -1.65
C LEU A 77 -10.70 -23.24 -0.90
N PRO A 78 -10.10 -24.44 -0.77
CA PRO A 78 -10.66 -25.50 0.06
C PRO A 78 -10.81 -25.05 1.53
N PRO A 79 -11.80 -25.57 2.29
CA PRO A 79 -11.93 -25.26 3.70
C PRO A 79 -10.67 -25.68 4.47
N ILE A 80 -10.24 -24.85 5.41
CA ILE A 80 -9.08 -25.08 6.28
C ILE A 80 -9.57 -25.10 7.72
N GLU A 81 -9.78 -26.30 8.24
CA GLU A 81 -10.25 -26.53 9.62
C GLU A 81 -9.14 -26.99 10.54
N ASN A 82 -8.12 -27.67 10.00
CA ASN A 82 -6.98 -28.17 10.75
C ASN A 82 -5.67 -28.00 9.95
N PRO A 83 -4.50 -28.11 10.59
CA PRO A 83 -3.20 -28.00 9.92
C PRO A 83 -2.97 -29.04 8.82
N ALA A 84 -3.62 -30.22 8.89
CA ALA A 84 -3.45 -31.26 7.87
C ALA A 84 -4.09 -30.86 6.52
N ASP A 85 -5.11 -30.00 6.55
CA ASP A 85 -5.78 -29.48 5.34
C ASP A 85 -4.90 -28.48 4.56
N LEU A 86 -3.78 -28.01 5.13
CA LEU A 86 -2.82 -27.15 4.44
C LEU A 86 -2.26 -27.81 3.17
N THR A 87 -2.06 -29.12 3.20
CA THR A 87 -1.58 -29.89 2.04
C THR A 87 -2.58 -29.83 0.88
N LYS A 88 -3.89 -29.84 1.17
CA LYS A 88 -4.94 -29.72 0.16
C LYS A 88 -5.01 -28.30 -0.40
N ALA A 89 -4.94 -27.28 0.47
CA ALA A 89 -4.96 -25.88 0.06
C ALA A 89 -3.76 -25.50 -0.83
N THR A 90 -2.56 -25.94 -0.44
CA THR A 90 -1.32 -25.71 -1.21
C THR A 90 -1.31 -26.47 -2.54
N SER A 91 -1.82 -27.71 -2.55
CA SER A 91 -1.99 -28.48 -3.80
C SER A 91 -2.97 -27.79 -4.77
N ALA A 92 -4.08 -27.27 -4.27
CA ALA A 92 -5.04 -26.52 -5.08
C ALA A 92 -4.44 -25.23 -5.66
N LEU A 93 -3.64 -24.50 -4.88
CA LEU A 93 -2.90 -23.32 -5.34
C LEU A 93 -1.91 -23.67 -6.45
N LEU A 94 -1.12 -24.72 -6.28
CA LEU A 94 -0.15 -25.18 -7.28
C LEU A 94 -0.83 -25.61 -8.58
N ALA A 95 -1.94 -26.34 -8.48
CA ALA A 95 -2.72 -26.76 -9.64
C ALA A 95 -3.28 -25.56 -10.43
N ALA A 96 -3.82 -24.56 -9.72
CA ALA A 96 -4.35 -23.34 -10.35
C ALA A 96 -3.25 -22.49 -11.02
N VAL A 97 -2.05 -22.45 -10.45
CA VAL A 97 -0.89 -21.82 -11.10
C VAL A 97 -0.47 -22.59 -12.35
N ALA A 98 -0.40 -23.93 -12.27
CA ALA A 98 -0.04 -24.77 -13.40
C ALA A 98 -1.05 -24.69 -14.56
N ALA A 99 -2.34 -24.51 -14.25
CA ALA A 99 -3.40 -24.31 -15.22
C ALA A 99 -3.40 -22.89 -15.85
N GLY A 100 -2.69 -21.94 -15.24
CA GLY A 100 -2.67 -20.54 -15.67
C GLY A 100 -3.86 -19.71 -15.18
N ASP A 101 -4.69 -20.28 -14.29
CA ASP A 101 -5.81 -19.57 -13.65
C ASP A 101 -5.32 -18.56 -12.60
N LEU A 102 -4.14 -18.81 -12.02
CA LEU A 102 -3.43 -17.92 -11.11
C LEU A 102 -2.03 -17.62 -11.61
N THR A 103 -1.58 -16.39 -11.41
CA THR A 103 -0.16 -16.05 -11.54
C THR A 103 0.61 -16.51 -10.30
N PRO A 104 1.94 -16.73 -10.41
CA PRO A 104 2.78 -17.05 -9.26
C PRO A 104 2.73 -15.98 -8.15
N SER A 105 2.60 -14.70 -8.52
CA SER A 105 2.48 -13.60 -7.56
C SER A 105 1.18 -13.67 -6.77
N GLU A 106 0.06 -13.88 -7.47
CA GLU A 106 -1.26 -14.06 -6.85
C GLU A 106 -1.29 -15.26 -5.91
N ALA A 107 -0.72 -16.40 -6.32
CA ALA A 107 -0.62 -17.57 -5.46
C ALA A 107 0.26 -17.35 -4.23
N ALA A 108 1.34 -16.57 -4.35
CA ALA A 108 2.20 -16.22 -3.21
C ALA A 108 1.47 -15.33 -2.19
N GLU A 109 0.60 -14.43 -2.64
CA GLU A 109 -0.24 -13.63 -1.74
C GLU A 109 -1.31 -14.47 -1.05
N LEU A 110 -2.00 -15.34 -1.78
CA LEU A 110 -2.96 -16.27 -1.21
C LEU A 110 -2.30 -17.24 -0.20
N GLY A 111 -1.09 -17.71 -0.50
CA GLY A 111 -0.33 -18.57 0.41
C GLY A 111 -0.03 -17.92 1.76
N LYS A 112 0.22 -16.60 1.80
CA LYS A 112 0.41 -15.85 3.05
C LYS A 112 -0.87 -15.80 3.90
N LEU A 113 -2.03 -15.65 3.25
CA LEU A 113 -3.32 -15.66 3.94
C LEU A 113 -3.62 -17.04 4.54
N VAL A 114 -3.33 -18.10 3.79
CA VAL A 114 -3.47 -19.48 4.24
C VAL A 114 -2.58 -19.77 5.45
N ASP A 115 -1.30 -19.38 5.40
CA ASP A 115 -0.35 -19.54 6.52
C ASP A 115 -0.81 -18.78 7.79
N ALA A 116 -1.31 -17.55 7.63
CA ALA A 116 -1.85 -16.77 8.73
C ALA A 116 -3.07 -17.43 9.39
N HIS A 117 -3.97 -18.01 8.59
CA HIS A 117 -5.15 -18.72 9.09
C HIS A 117 -4.77 -20.00 9.85
N VAL A 118 -3.81 -20.80 9.34
CA VAL A 118 -3.34 -22.01 10.03
C VAL A 118 -2.75 -21.66 11.39
N LYS A 119 -1.92 -20.61 11.47
CA LYS A 119 -1.36 -20.15 12.75
C LYS A 119 -2.45 -19.73 13.74
N ALA A 120 -3.54 -19.13 13.27
CA ALA A 120 -4.66 -18.75 14.12
C ALA A 120 -5.42 -19.98 14.64
N VAL A 121 -5.65 -21.00 13.79
CA VAL A 121 -6.26 -22.27 14.18
C VAL A 121 -5.39 -23.00 15.21
N GLU A 122 -4.09 -23.13 14.94
CA GLU A 122 -3.16 -23.75 15.88
C GLU A 122 -3.13 -23.03 17.24
N ALA A 123 -3.12 -21.70 17.24
CA ALA A 123 -3.15 -20.92 18.46
C ALA A 123 -4.45 -21.16 19.27
N ALA A 124 -5.59 -21.27 18.60
CA ALA A 124 -6.86 -21.59 19.24
C ALA A 124 -6.85 -23.01 19.83
N ASP A 125 -6.39 -24.00 19.05
CA ASP A 125 -6.26 -25.40 19.48
C ASP A 125 -5.32 -25.54 20.69
N PHE A 126 -4.19 -24.83 20.67
CA PHE A 126 -3.24 -24.85 21.78
C PHE A 126 -3.82 -24.18 23.02
N ALA A 127 -4.54 -23.07 22.89
CA ALA A 127 -5.19 -22.40 24.01
C ALA A 127 -6.23 -23.31 24.68
N GLU A 128 -7.05 -24.02 23.90
CA GLU A 128 -8.03 -24.97 24.42
C GLU A 128 -7.37 -26.13 25.16
N ARG A 129 -6.34 -26.73 24.55
CA ARG A 129 -5.59 -27.84 25.17
C ARG A 129 -4.87 -27.41 26.43
N LEU A 130 -4.32 -26.20 26.46
CA LEU A 130 -3.66 -25.64 27.65
C LEU A 130 -4.66 -25.44 28.77
N ALA A 131 -5.81 -24.81 28.49
CA ALA A 131 -6.88 -24.62 29.48
C ALA A 131 -7.39 -25.96 30.04
N ALA A 132 -7.55 -26.98 29.18
CA ALA A 132 -7.95 -28.33 29.61
C ALA A 132 -6.89 -29.02 30.48
N LEU A 133 -5.60 -28.77 30.25
CA LEU A 133 -4.52 -29.27 31.08
C LEU A 133 -4.49 -28.53 32.43
N GLU A 134 -4.56 -27.20 32.42
CA GLU A 134 -4.58 -26.36 33.64
C GLU A 134 -5.75 -26.71 34.56
N ALA A 135 -6.93 -26.97 33.99
CA ALA A 135 -8.10 -27.43 34.72
C ALA A 135 -7.91 -28.83 35.36
N LYS A 136 -7.10 -29.69 34.74
CA LYS A 136 -6.80 -31.05 35.25
C LYS A 136 -5.65 -31.08 36.25
N THR A 137 -4.67 -30.18 36.11
CA THR A 137 -3.50 -30.11 37.00
C THR A 137 -3.74 -29.27 38.26
N GLY A 138 -4.90 -28.62 38.39
CA GLY A 138 -5.32 -27.98 39.64
C GLY A 138 -4.49 -26.74 39.98
N GLY A 139 -4.80 -25.62 39.33
CA GLY A 139 -4.46 -24.32 39.88
C GLY A 139 -5.41 -23.99 41.03
N ALA A 140 -4.93 -24.17 42.27
CA ALA A 140 -5.36 -23.39 43.41
C ALA A 140 -4.88 -21.94 43.28
#